data_AF-A0AAJ1PMZ3-F1
#
_entry.id   AF-A0AAJ1PMZ3-F1
#
_cell.length_a   1.000
_cell.length_b   1.000
_cell.length_c   1.000
_cell.angle_alpha   90.00
_cell.angle_beta   90.00
_cell.angle_gamma   90.00
#
_symmetry.space_group_name_H-M   'P 1'
#
loop_
_entity.id
_entity.type
_entity.pdbx_description
1 polymer ?
#
loop_
_entity_poly.entity_id
_entity_poly.type
_entity_poly.pdbx_seq_one_letter_code
_entity_poly.pdbx_strand_id
1 'polypeptide(L)'
;MVDPFTLTIEKLKGTGFFEFLLPFMLTAAIFYGLLRKSKIFGEPERNVAVNAIVGLTAAFMVWSYPVLAGVSFVDKFPTFFAQAMSAMLVVMVGLLITSMFVPPDLPSKIMEKIGGRLWIILVFGILVGSGILVSSGLINVFFPTGIILAGIPEDVVMTVGVIALFFITIIIMVWGGGKT
;
A
#
# COMPACT_ATOMS: atom_id res chain seq x y z
N MET A 1 31.71 13.41 -9.06
CA MET A 1 30.98 13.76 -10.30
C MET A 1 29.59 13.19 -10.16
N VAL A 2 28.55 13.98 -10.43
CA VAL A 2 27.17 13.46 -10.41
C VAL A 2 27.00 12.56 -11.63
N ASP A 3 26.47 11.36 -11.42
CA ASP A 3 26.19 10.41 -12.49
C ASP A 3 25.11 10.99 -13.44
N PRO A 4 25.29 10.88 -14.77
CA PRO A 4 24.36 11.46 -15.74
C PRO A 4 22.93 10.90 -15.65
N PHE A 5 22.74 9.68 -15.16
CA PHE A 5 21.40 9.13 -14.95
C PHE A 5 20.71 9.78 -13.75
N THR A 6 21.43 10.01 -12.65
CA THR A 6 20.88 10.75 -11.50
C THR A 6 20.38 12.13 -11.93
N LEU A 7 21.20 12.88 -12.66
CA LEU A 7 20.81 14.21 -13.17
C LEU A 7 19.56 14.13 -14.07
N THR A 8 19.49 13.12 -14.94
CA THR A 8 18.35 12.93 -15.85
C THR A 8 17.07 12.60 -15.09
N ILE A 9 17.15 11.68 -14.12
CA ILE A 9 16.01 11.26 -13.30
C ILE A 9 15.48 12.44 -12.48
N GLU A 10 16.36 13.24 -11.88
CA GLU A 10 15.96 14.43 -11.12
C GLU A 10 15.23 15.45 -11.99
N LYS A 11 15.73 15.70 -13.22
CA LYS A 11 15.06 16.59 -14.17
C LYS A 11 13.69 16.05 -14.60
N LEU A 12 13.59 14.75 -14.90
CA LEU A 12 12.32 14.11 -15.25
C LEU A 12 11.33 14.14 -14.08
N LYS A 13 11.79 13.89 -12.85
CA LYS A 13 10.98 14.00 -11.63
C LYS A 13 10.36 15.40 -11.51
N GLY A 14 11.15 16.46 -11.71
CA GLY A 14 10.67 17.85 -11.65
C GLY A 14 9.65 18.25 -12.71
N THR A 15 9.47 17.47 -13.78
CA THR A 15 8.50 17.73 -14.86
C THR A 15 7.19 16.96 -14.73
N GLY A 16 7.02 16.17 -13.65
CA GLY A 16 5.85 15.30 -13.49
C GLY A 16 5.87 14.07 -14.41
N PHE A 17 7.01 13.73 -15.01
CA PHE A 17 7.15 12.60 -15.93
C PHE A 17 6.77 11.27 -15.26
N PHE A 18 7.29 11.03 -14.05
CA PHE A 18 6.99 9.83 -13.27
C PHE A 18 5.64 9.91 -12.55
N GLU A 19 5.19 11.11 -12.21
CA GLU A 19 3.96 11.33 -11.44
C GLU A 19 2.70 11.24 -12.29
N PHE A 20 2.75 11.77 -13.50
CA PHE A 20 1.60 11.88 -14.36
C PHE A 20 1.78 11.12 -15.66
N LEU A 21 2.85 11.40 -16.43
CA LEU A 21 2.96 10.93 -17.81
C LEU A 21 3.03 9.40 -17.92
N LEU A 22 3.93 8.75 -17.18
CA LEU A 22 4.08 7.29 -17.26
C LEU A 22 2.82 6.54 -16.80
N PRO A 23 2.23 6.84 -15.63
CA PRO A 23 1.00 6.17 -15.21
C PRO A 23 -0.18 6.46 -16.15
N PHE A 24 -0.29 7.69 -16.65
CA PHE A 24 -1.28 8.07 -17.66
C PHE A 24 -1.16 7.23 -18.94
N MET A 25 0.04 7.13 -19.52
CA MET A 25 0.24 6.35 -20.75
C MET A 25 -0.08 4.87 -20.54
N LEU A 26 0.31 4.32 -19.39
CA LEU A 26 -0.01 2.94 -19.04
C LEU A 26 -1.52 2.73 -18.94
N THR A 27 -2.24 3.60 -18.22
CA THR A 27 -3.70 3.50 -18.08
C THR A 27 -4.41 3.70 -19.42
N ALA A 28 -3.94 4.63 -20.26
CA ALA A 28 -4.48 4.83 -21.61
C ALA A 28 -4.32 3.58 -22.48
N ALA A 29 -3.15 2.96 -22.44
CA ALA A 29 -2.87 1.73 -23.16
C ALA A 29 -3.74 0.55 -22.68
N ILE A 30 -3.93 0.42 -21.36
CA ILE A 30 -4.80 -0.60 -20.77
C ILE A 30 -6.25 -0.38 -21.21
N PHE A 31 -6.81 0.83 -21.07
CA PHE A 31 -8.17 1.11 -21.50
C PHE A 31 -8.36 0.89 -22.99
N TYR A 32 -7.43 1.36 -23.82
CA TYR A 32 -7.45 1.11 -25.25
C TYR A 32 -7.47 -0.40 -25.57
N GLY A 33 -6.59 -1.18 -24.94
CA GLY A 33 -6.52 -2.62 -25.11
C GLY A 33 -7.80 -3.33 -24.68
N LEU A 34 -8.38 -2.92 -23.55
CA LEU A 34 -9.66 -3.45 -23.05
C LEU A 34 -10.82 -3.13 -24.00
N LEU A 35 -10.90 -1.89 -24.51
CA LEU A 35 -11.95 -1.47 -25.44
C LEU A 35 -11.86 -2.23 -26.78
N ARG A 36 -10.65 -2.48 -27.28
CA ARG A 36 -10.47 -3.33 -28.47
C ARG A 36 -10.88 -4.77 -28.21
N LYS A 37 -10.56 -5.32 -27.03
CA LYS A 37 -10.93 -6.70 -26.66
C LYS A 37 -12.45 -6.85 -26.48
N SER A 38 -13.11 -5.85 -25.91
CA SER A 38 -14.55 -5.90 -25.62
C SER A 38 -15.44 -5.63 -26.83
N LYS A 39 -14.89 -5.02 -27.90
CA LYS A 39 -15.63 -4.66 -29.11
C LYS A 39 -16.90 -3.83 -28.85
N ILE A 40 -16.92 -3.04 -27.78
CA ILE A 40 -18.10 -2.23 -27.39
C ILE A 40 -18.54 -1.28 -28.51
N PHE A 41 -17.59 -0.75 -29.27
CA PHE A 41 -17.85 0.16 -30.38
C PHE A 41 -17.91 -0.55 -31.75
N GLY A 42 -17.92 -1.89 -31.77
CA GLY A 42 -17.87 -2.71 -32.97
C GLY A 42 -16.46 -3.25 -33.28
N GLU A 43 -16.23 -3.63 -34.54
CA GLU A 43 -15.00 -4.33 -34.91
C GLU A 43 -13.72 -3.50 -34.65
N PRO A 44 -12.65 -4.10 -34.11
CA PRO A 44 -11.47 -3.37 -33.68
C PRO A 44 -10.71 -2.64 -34.80
N GLU A 45 -10.80 -3.08 -36.05
CA GLU A 45 -10.12 -2.39 -37.17
C GLU A 45 -10.80 -1.08 -37.55
N ARG A 46 -12.13 -0.98 -37.36
CA ARG A 46 -12.92 0.19 -37.76
C ARG A 46 -12.99 1.27 -36.69
N ASN A 47 -12.75 0.89 -35.42
CA ASN A 47 -12.95 1.75 -34.26
C ASN A 47 -11.66 2.12 -33.53
N VAL A 48 -10.51 2.03 -34.21
CA VAL A 48 -9.19 2.37 -33.65
C VAL A 48 -9.20 3.78 -33.04
N ALA A 49 -9.68 4.77 -33.79
CA ALA A 49 -9.72 6.17 -33.35
C ALA A 49 -10.63 6.37 -32.14
N VAL A 50 -11.83 5.78 -32.15
CA VAL A 50 -12.79 5.91 -31.04
C VAL A 50 -12.23 5.28 -29.77
N ASN A 51 -11.70 4.05 -29.85
CA ASN A 51 -11.08 3.37 -28.71
C ASN A 51 -9.89 4.17 -28.15
N ALA A 52 -9.09 4.78 -29.02
CA ALA A 52 -7.94 5.58 -28.62
C ALA A 52 -8.38 6.86 -27.89
N ILE A 53 -9.35 7.59 -28.44
CA ILE A 53 -9.90 8.80 -27.82
C ILE A 53 -10.51 8.45 -26.45
N VAL A 54 -11.37 7.43 -26.38
CA VAL A 54 -12.02 7.04 -25.12
C VAL A 54 -11.00 6.58 -24.09
N GLY A 55 -10.03 5.74 -24.48
CA GLY A 55 -8.98 5.26 -23.57
C GLY A 55 -8.10 6.40 -23.04
N LEU A 56 -7.75 7.35 -23.92
CA LEU A 56 -6.96 8.53 -23.56
C LEU A 56 -7.74 9.48 -22.64
N THR A 57 -9.00 9.77 -22.95
CA THR A 57 -9.87 10.59 -22.10
C THR A 57 -10.08 9.94 -20.73
N ALA A 58 -10.35 8.64 -20.68
CA ALA A 58 -10.52 7.92 -19.42
C ALA A 58 -9.24 7.95 -18.58
N ALA A 59 -8.07 7.75 -19.19
CA ALA A 59 -6.80 7.86 -18.49
C ALA A 59 -6.55 9.27 -17.95
N PHE A 60 -6.89 10.31 -18.72
CA PHE A 60 -6.83 11.69 -18.24
C PHE A 60 -7.73 11.91 -17.03
N MET A 61 -8.97 11.42 -17.05
CA MET A 61 -9.90 11.56 -15.92
C MET A 61 -9.38 10.89 -14.64
N VAL A 62 -8.74 9.73 -14.76
CA VAL A 62 -8.15 9.01 -13.62
C VAL A 62 -6.95 9.77 -13.05
N TRP A 63 -6.04 10.21 -13.92
CA TRP A 63 -4.78 10.81 -13.48
C TRP A 63 -4.82 12.33 -13.30
N SER A 64 -5.88 13.01 -13.73
CA SER A 64 -6.09 14.42 -13.43
C SER A 64 -6.42 14.64 -11.96
N TYR A 65 -7.09 13.69 -11.31
CA TYR A 65 -7.50 13.83 -9.90
C TYR A 65 -6.30 14.02 -8.94
N PRO A 66 -5.26 13.18 -8.96
CA PRO A 66 -4.06 13.38 -8.13
C PRO A 66 -3.45 14.79 -8.28
N VAL A 67 -3.36 15.27 -9.52
CA VAL A 67 -2.80 16.57 -9.86
C VAL A 67 -3.66 17.70 -9.31
N LEU A 68 -4.98 17.61 -9.49
CA LEU A 68 -5.94 18.59 -8.97
C LEU A 68 -6.04 18.59 -7.45
N ALA A 69 -5.88 17.42 -6.81
CA ALA A 69 -5.92 17.25 -5.36
C ALA A 69 -4.59 17.61 -4.67
N GLY A 70 -3.51 17.87 -5.43
CA GLY A 70 -2.18 18.16 -4.88
C GLY A 70 -1.54 16.94 -4.19
N VAL A 71 -1.91 15.73 -4.61
CA VAL A 71 -1.46 14.48 -4.00
C VAL A 71 -0.45 13.80 -4.93
N SER A 72 0.77 13.57 -4.44
CA SER A 72 1.78 12.78 -5.18
C SER A 72 1.73 11.30 -4.80
N PHE A 73 1.33 10.46 -5.75
CA PHE A 73 1.43 9.00 -5.61
C PHE A 73 2.88 8.52 -5.65
N VAL A 74 3.75 9.22 -6.36
CA VAL A 74 5.18 8.86 -6.50
C VAL A 74 5.93 9.03 -5.20
N ASP A 75 5.54 9.96 -4.35
CA ASP A 75 6.20 10.10 -3.04
C ASP A 75 5.62 9.13 -2.00
N LYS A 76 4.34 8.76 -2.10
CA LYS A 76 3.64 7.94 -1.10
C LYS A 76 3.72 6.44 -1.37
N PHE A 77 3.65 6.00 -2.62
CA PHE A 77 3.68 4.57 -2.97
C PHE A 77 5.02 3.90 -2.66
N PRO A 78 6.19 4.44 -3.05
CA PRO A 78 7.47 3.84 -2.71
C PRO A 78 7.67 3.72 -1.20
N THR A 79 7.28 4.75 -0.45
CA THR A 79 7.32 4.75 1.02
C THR A 79 6.41 3.66 1.59
N PHE A 80 5.17 3.55 1.11
CA PHE A 80 4.25 2.49 1.52
C PHE A 80 4.81 1.09 1.24
N PHE A 81 5.31 0.84 0.03
CA PHE A 81 5.87 -0.47 -0.33
C PHE A 81 7.15 -0.79 0.44
N ALA A 82 8.02 0.20 0.66
CA ALA A 82 9.22 0.04 1.48
C ALA A 82 8.85 -0.32 2.93
N GLN A 83 7.93 0.42 3.55
CA GLN A 83 7.46 0.15 4.91
C GLN A 83 6.74 -1.20 5.00
N ALA A 84 5.91 -1.56 4.02
CA ALA A 84 5.25 -2.86 3.95
C ALA A 84 6.25 -4.01 3.82
N MET A 85 7.26 -3.86 2.97
CA MET A 85 8.32 -4.85 2.80
C MET A 85 9.16 -5.00 4.07
N SER A 86 9.54 -3.90 4.71
CA SER A 86 10.26 -3.91 5.99
C SER A 86 9.44 -4.57 7.10
N ALA A 87 8.15 -4.24 7.21
CA ALA A 87 7.26 -4.84 8.19
C ALA A 87 7.11 -6.35 7.97
N MET A 88 6.93 -6.77 6.71
CA MET A 88 6.88 -8.20 6.37
C MET A 88 8.19 -8.91 6.74
N LEU A 89 9.34 -8.29 6.47
CA LEU A 89 10.64 -8.84 6.84
C LEU A 89 10.79 -8.98 8.35
N VAL A 90 10.38 -7.97 9.14
CA VAL A 90 10.39 -8.04 10.60
C VAL A 90 9.50 -9.17 11.11
N VAL A 91 8.30 -9.34 10.54
CA VAL A 91 7.40 -10.44 10.89
C VAL A 91 8.03 -11.79 10.54
N MET A 92 8.63 -11.93 9.36
CA MET A 92 9.31 -13.17 8.94
C MET A 92 10.47 -13.51 9.87
N VAL A 93 11.34 -12.55 10.19
CA VAL A 93 12.47 -12.76 11.10
C VAL A 93 11.98 -13.09 12.51
N GLY A 94 10.94 -12.39 12.99
CA GLY A 94 10.29 -12.69 14.26
C GLY A 94 9.77 -14.13 14.32
N LEU A 95 9.07 -14.59 13.29
CA LEU A 95 8.59 -15.97 13.20
C LEU A 95 9.73 -16.98 13.17
N LEU A 96 10.81 -16.70 12.43
CA LEU A 96 12.01 -17.55 12.41
C LEU A 96 12.64 -17.68 13.80
N ILE A 97 12.86 -16.57 14.50
CA ILE A 97 13.39 -16.59 15.88
C ILE A 97 12.45 -17.37 16.80
N THR A 98 11.14 -17.12 16.72
CA THR A 98 10.15 -17.82 17.54
C THR A 98 10.17 -19.33 17.27
N SER A 99 10.36 -19.74 16.01
CA SER A 99 10.48 -21.15 15.61
C SER A 99 11.75 -21.84 16.12
N MET A 100 12.80 -21.08 16.45
CA MET A 100 14.03 -21.62 17.04
C MET A 100 13.88 -21.91 18.53
N PHE A 101 13.03 -21.16 19.24
CA PHE A 101 12.86 -21.27 20.70
C PHE A 101 11.61 -22.04 21.12
N VAL A 102 10.70 -22.34 20.19
CA VAL A 102 9.43 -23.00 20.47
C VAL A 102 9.33 -24.26 19.59
N PRO A 103 8.87 -25.41 20.12
CA PRO A 103 8.92 -26.71 19.43
C PRO A 103 8.21 -26.72 18.06
N PRO A 104 8.64 -27.61 17.14
CA PRO A 104 8.24 -27.64 15.72
C PRO A 104 6.74 -27.87 15.46
N ASP A 105 5.96 -28.24 16.48
CA ASP A 105 4.50 -28.34 16.42
C ASP A 105 3.77 -26.98 16.47
N LEU A 106 4.49 -25.86 16.41
CA LEU A 106 3.93 -24.52 16.42
C LEU A 106 2.89 -24.29 15.32
N PRO A 107 3.15 -24.57 14.02
CA PRO A 107 2.20 -24.30 12.95
C PRO A 107 0.90 -25.13 13.10
N SER A 108 1.04 -26.38 13.54
CA SER A 108 -0.06 -27.33 13.79
C SER A 108 -0.87 -26.94 15.02
N LYS A 109 -0.23 -26.59 16.14
CA LYS A 109 -0.90 -26.09 17.37
C LYS A 109 -1.49 -24.68 17.20
N ILE A 110 -0.87 -23.85 16.37
CA ILE A 110 -1.41 -22.59 15.88
C ILE A 110 -2.69 -22.89 15.11
N MET A 111 -2.66 -23.68 14.04
CA MET A 111 -3.87 -24.03 13.28
C MET A 111 -4.99 -24.66 14.14
N GLU A 112 -4.64 -25.57 15.04
CA GLU A 112 -5.59 -26.27 15.93
C GLU A 112 -6.23 -25.32 16.97
N LYS A 113 -5.46 -24.37 17.53
CA LYS A 113 -6.00 -23.31 18.42
C LYS A 113 -6.58 -22.11 17.67
N ILE A 114 -6.29 -21.96 16.38
CA ILE A 114 -6.67 -20.81 15.54
C ILE A 114 -7.91 -21.06 14.69
N GLY A 115 -8.39 -22.30 14.58
CA GLY A 115 -9.69 -22.60 13.98
C GLY A 115 -10.84 -21.71 14.50
N GLY A 116 -10.78 -21.24 15.76
CA GLY A 116 -11.70 -20.23 16.32
C GLY A 116 -11.11 -18.82 16.54
N ARG A 117 -9.82 -18.60 16.24
CA ARG A 117 -9.07 -17.34 16.47
C ARG A 117 -8.48 -16.72 15.19
N LEU A 118 -8.91 -17.15 14.01
CA LEU A 118 -8.61 -16.50 12.72
C LEU A 118 -8.86 -14.98 12.76
N TRP A 119 -9.86 -14.54 13.53
CA TRP A 119 -10.13 -13.14 13.79
C TRP A 119 -8.93 -12.38 14.39
N ILE A 120 -8.07 -13.02 15.19
CA ILE A 120 -6.89 -12.37 15.79
C ILE A 120 -5.81 -12.10 14.74
N ILE A 121 -5.57 -13.04 13.81
CA ILE A 121 -4.64 -12.83 12.68
C ILE A 121 -5.19 -11.74 11.76
N LEU A 122 -6.50 -11.75 11.53
CA LEU A 122 -7.17 -10.77 10.70
C LEU A 122 -7.11 -9.37 11.33
N VAL A 123 -7.38 -9.24 12.63
CA VAL A 123 -7.26 -8.00 13.40
C VAL A 123 -5.80 -7.52 13.47
N PHE A 124 -4.84 -8.42 13.66
CA PHE A 124 -3.42 -8.07 13.67
C PHE A 124 -2.93 -7.60 12.29
N GLY A 125 -3.31 -8.31 11.22
CA GLY A 125 -3.02 -7.92 9.85
C GLY A 125 -3.65 -6.57 9.47
N ILE A 126 -4.89 -6.33 9.91
CA ILE A 126 -5.56 -5.04 9.76
C ILE A 126 -4.83 -3.96 10.55
N LEU A 127 -4.42 -4.22 11.80
CA LEU A 127 -3.71 -3.24 12.62
C LEU A 127 -2.35 -2.86 12.04
N VAL A 128 -1.54 -3.83 11.64
CA VAL A 128 -0.24 -3.60 10.99
C VAL A 128 -0.44 -2.90 9.65
N GLY A 129 -1.37 -3.38 8.83
CA GLY A 129 -1.69 -2.76 7.53
C GLY A 129 -2.18 -1.32 7.67
N SER A 130 -3.06 -1.06 8.65
CA SER A 130 -3.56 0.29 8.95
C SER A 130 -2.45 1.19 9.48
N GLY A 131 -1.58 0.67 10.35
CA GLY A 131 -0.41 1.40 10.85
C GLY A 131 0.51 1.84 9.72
N ILE A 132 0.84 0.94 8.80
CA ILE A 132 1.68 1.22 7.63
C ILE A 132 1.00 2.21 6.69
N LEU A 133 -0.31 2.08 6.49
CA LEU A 133 -1.09 2.96 5.63
C LEU A 133 -1.12 4.40 6.18
N VAL A 134 -1.21 4.56 7.51
CA VAL A 134 -1.14 5.86 8.18
C VAL A 134 0.29 6.40 8.18
N SER A 135 1.30 5.59 8.54
CA SER A 135 2.70 6.04 8.62
C SER A 135 3.32 6.39 7.26
N SER A 136 2.85 5.76 6.18
CA SER A 136 3.28 6.10 4.82
C SER A 136 2.62 7.37 4.28
N GLY A 137 1.63 7.91 4.99
CA GLY A 137 0.81 9.02 4.53
C GLY A 137 -0.09 8.66 3.35
N LEU A 138 -0.27 7.36 3.07
CA LEU A 138 -1.14 6.86 2.00
C LEU A 138 -2.62 7.17 2.30
N ILE A 139 -2.99 7.31 3.57
CA ILE A 139 -4.33 7.75 3.98
C ILE A 139 -4.71 9.11 3.37
N ASN A 140 -3.75 10.02 3.22
CA ASN A 140 -3.98 11.35 2.65
C ASN A 140 -4.23 11.31 1.13
N VAL A 141 -3.89 10.20 0.49
CA VAL A 141 -4.16 9.95 -0.93
C VAL A 141 -5.63 9.59 -1.15
N PHE A 142 -6.21 8.79 -0.25
CA PHE A 142 -7.60 8.35 -0.33
C PHE A 142 -8.57 9.34 0.33
N PHE A 143 -8.09 10.16 1.29
CA PHE A 143 -8.89 11.15 2.02
C PHE A 143 -8.21 12.53 2.04
N PRO A 144 -8.14 13.25 0.90
CA PRO A 144 -7.46 14.54 0.82
C PRO A 144 -8.17 15.67 1.59
N THR A 145 -9.49 15.61 1.76
CA THR A 145 -10.21 16.48 2.70
C THR A 145 -10.14 15.88 4.10
N GLY A 146 -9.01 16.11 4.75
CA GLY A 146 -8.73 15.89 6.17
C GLY A 146 -9.72 15.04 6.96
N ILE A 147 -9.46 13.73 7.05
CA ILE A 147 -9.53 13.12 8.38
C ILE A 147 -8.49 13.88 9.19
N ILE A 148 -8.94 14.63 10.19
CA ILE A 148 -8.12 15.48 11.06
C ILE A 148 -7.15 14.60 11.86
N LEU A 149 -6.06 14.18 11.22
CA LEU A 149 -4.80 13.78 11.86
C LEU A 149 -3.73 14.85 11.67
N ALA A 150 -4.08 15.98 11.05
CA ALA A 150 -3.21 17.13 10.78
C ALA A 150 -2.75 17.90 12.05
N GLY A 151 -2.98 17.36 13.25
CA GLY A 151 -2.56 17.98 14.51
C GLY A 151 -1.91 17.02 15.50
N ILE A 152 -1.73 15.74 15.15
CA ILE A 152 -1.04 14.78 16.01
C ILE A 152 0.39 14.64 15.45
N PRO A 153 1.43 15.05 16.20
CA PRO A 153 2.81 14.87 15.77
C PRO A 153 3.06 13.41 15.37
N GLU A 154 3.83 13.19 14.31
CA GLU A 154 4.15 11.85 13.80
C GLU A 154 4.74 10.95 14.91
N ASP A 155 5.52 11.57 15.79
CA ASP A 155 6.11 10.97 16.99
C ASP A 155 5.04 10.46 17.97
N VAL A 156 3.92 11.19 18.12
CA VAL A 156 2.80 10.79 18.99
C VAL A 156 2.02 9.65 18.36
N VAL A 157 1.83 9.63 17.04
CA VAL A 157 1.17 8.49 16.35
C VAL A 157 2.04 7.23 16.43
N MET A 158 3.36 7.36 16.23
CA MET A 158 4.29 6.23 16.40
C MET A 158 4.37 5.78 17.85
N THR A 159 4.39 6.71 18.82
CA THR A 159 4.42 6.38 20.24
C THR A 159 3.11 5.69 20.67
N VAL A 160 1.95 6.18 20.22
CA VAL A 160 0.65 5.54 20.48
C VAL A 160 0.57 4.18 19.79
N GLY A 161 1.11 4.03 18.58
CA GLY A 161 1.20 2.75 17.87
C GLY A 161 2.09 1.73 18.57
N VAL A 162 3.27 2.16 19.07
CA VAL A 162 4.19 1.32 19.84
C VAL A 162 3.61 0.97 21.21
N ILE A 163 2.96 1.93 21.89
CA ILE A 163 2.26 1.71 23.16
C ILE A 163 1.10 0.73 22.96
N ALA A 164 0.30 0.87 21.91
CA ALA A 164 -0.77 -0.06 21.57
C ALA A 164 -0.20 -1.47 21.24
N LEU A 165 0.92 -1.55 20.52
CA LEU A 165 1.64 -2.79 20.26
C LEU A 165 2.13 -3.45 21.56
N PHE A 166 2.63 -2.66 22.51
CA PHE A 166 3.03 -3.10 23.85
C PHE A 166 1.85 -3.58 24.69
N PHE A 167 0.72 -2.87 24.66
CA PHE A 167 -0.50 -3.32 25.35
C PHE A 167 -1.07 -4.59 24.72
N ILE A 168 -0.98 -4.74 23.40
CA ILE A 168 -1.37 -5.97 22.70
C ILE A 168 -0.45 -7.13 23.09
N THR A 169 0.87 -6.95 23.18
CA THR A 169 1.79 -8.00 23.67
C THR A 169 1.57 -8.32 25.14
N ILE A 170 1.26 -7.34 25.99
CA ILE A 170 0.91 -7.57 27.40
C ILE A 170 -0.43 -8.31 27.51
N ILE A 171 -1.46 -7.95 26.75
CA ILE A 171 -2.75 -8.66 26.74
C ILE A 171 -2.56 -10.09 26.23
N ILE A 172 -1.75 -10.30 25.20
CA ILE A 172 -1.40 -11.62 24.69
C ILE A 172 -0.65 -12.45 25.74
N MET A 173 0.26 -11.84 26.53
CA MET A 173 0.96 -12.54 27.62
C MET A 173 0.05 -12.81 28.83
N VAL A 174 -0.79 -11.85 29.22
CA VAL A 174 -1.67 -11.94 30.41
C VAL A 174 -2.86 -12.88 30.16
N TRP A 175 -3.45 -12.89 28.96
CA TRP A 175 -4.48 -13.85 28.59
C TRP A 175 -3.92 -15.16 28.01
N GLY A 176 -2.66 -15.18 27.59
CA GLY A 176 -1.94 -16.37 27.13
C GLY A 176 -1.32 -17.19 28.26
N GLY A 177 -0.95 -16.56 29.38
CA GLY A 177 -0.30 -17.20 30.54
C GLY A 177 -1.25 -17.63 31.66
N GLY A 178 -2.54 -17.29 31.59
CA GLY A 178 -3.53 -17.51 32.65
C GLY A 178 -4.41 -18.75 32.50
N LYS A 179 -3.87 -19.89 32.05
CA LYS A 179 -4.51 -21.22 32.20
C LYS A 179 -3.47 -22.31 32.45
N THR A 180 -2.81 -22.22 33.60
CA THR A 180 -2.37 -23.34 34.43
C THR A 180 -2.65 -22.97 35.86
#